data_AF-A0A975FU02-F1
#
_entry.id   AF-A0A975FU02-F1
#
_cell.length_a   1.000
_cell.length_b   1.000
_cell.length_c   1.000
_cell.angle_alpha   90.00
_cell.angle_beta   90.00
_cell.angle_gamma   90.00
#
_symmetry.space_group_name_H-M   'P 1'
#
loop_
_entity.id
_entity.type
_entity.pdbx_description
1 polymer ?
#
loop_
_entity_poly.entity_id
_entity_poly.type
_entity_poly.pdbx_seq_one_letter_code
_entity_poly.pdbx_strand_id
1 'polypeptide(L)'
;MKADKFTKIVLTIIAVNLTILTIKNLDLIPNTYANEPTKKLELAPNVNYGIVPVNEDGTISVKLSNHDEIDVNIVGVNTSDELNVNIDEIGGGYVSHGGPISVKIE
;
A
#
# COMPACT_ATOMS: atom_id res chain seq x y z
N MET A 1 -24.89 -3.54 -67.28
CA MET A 1 -25.81 -3.20 -66.16
C MET A 1 -25.81 -4.20 -64.99
N LYS A 2 -25.34 -5.45 -65.14
CA LYS A 2 -25.32 -6.44 -64.03
C LYS A 2 -24.15 -6.25 -63.04
N ALA A 3 -22.97 -5.86 -63.54
CA ALA A 3 -21.78 -5.60 -62.72
C ALA A 3 -22.01 -4.47 -61.70
N ASP A 4 -22.75 -3.43 -62.08
CA ASP A 4 -23.06 -2.27 -61.22
C ASP A 4 -23.84 -2.67 -59.96
N LYS A 5 -24.84 -3.56 -60.10
CA LYS A 5 -25.60 -4.10 -58.97
C LYS A 5 -24.74 -4.99 -58.08
N PHE A 6 -23.90 -5.83 -58.67
CA PHE A 6 -23.00 -6.71 -57.92
C PHE A 6 -21.98 -5.90 -57.10
N THR A 7 -21.30 -4.94 -57.72
CA THR A 7 -20.35 -4.07 -57.02
C THR A 7 -21.02 -3.26 -55.91
N LYS A 8 -22.23 -2.75 -56.14
CA LYS A 8 -22.98 -2.01 -55.13
C LYS A 8 -23.38 -2.90 -53.93
N ILE A 9 -23.75 -4.16 -54.16
CA ILE A 9 -24.04 -5.14 -53.09
C ILE A 9 -22.76 -5.47 -52.30
N VAL A 10 -21.66 -5.78 -52.99
CA VAL A 10 -20.38 -6.09 -52.34
C VAL A 10 -19.86 -4.91 -51.52
N LEU A 11 -19.96 -3.69 -52.07
CA LEU A 11 -19.56 -2.46 -51.38
C LEU A 11 -20.41 -2.21 -50.12
N THR A 12 -21.71 -2.51 -50.19
CA THR A 12 -22.60 -2.40 -49.02
C THR A 12 -22.20 -3.38 -47.93
N ILE A 13 -21.89 -4.63 -48.28
CA ILE A 13 -21.45 -5.65 -47.33
C ILE A 13 -20.11 -5.27 -46.67
N ILE A 14 -19.17 -4.74 -47.45
CA ILE A 14 -17.87 -4.27 -46.93
C ILE A 14 -18.08 -3.09 -45.98
N ALA A 15 -18.93 -2.12 -46.35
CA ALA A 15 -19.24 -0.96 -45.51
C ALA A 15 -19.89 -1.34 -44.17
N VAL A 16 -20.83 -2.31 -44.18
CA VAL A 16 -21.47 -2.81 -42.95
C VAL A 16 -20.44 -3.49 -42.03
N ASN A 17 -19.58 -4.35 -42.57
CA ASN A 17 -18.53 -5.01 -41.78
C ASN A 17 -17.53 -4.01 -41.20
N LEU A 18 -17.11 -3.03 -42.00
CA LEU A 18 -16.26 -1.94 -41.52
C LEU A 18 -16.93 -1.15 -40.41
N THR A 19 -18.22 -0.80 -40.55
CA THR A 19 -18.97 -0.04 -39.54
C THR A 19 -19.02 -0.80 -38.21
N ILE A 20 -19.29 -2.11 -38.22
CA ILE A 20 -19.29 -2.94 -37.01
C ILE A 20 -17.89 -3.00 -36.38
N LEU A 21 -16.84 -3.14 -37.20
CA LEU A 21 -15.46 -3.15 -36.72
C LEU A 21 -15.04 -1.80 -36.15
N THR A 22 -15.48 -0.68 -36.74
CA THR A 22 -15.23 0.66 -36.23
C THR A 22 -15.95 0.86 -34.90
N ILE A 23 -17.20 0.43 -34.74
CA ILE A 23 -17.91 0.52 -33.45
C ILE A 23 -17.21 -0.31 -32.36
N LYS A 24 -16.56 -1.43 -32.71
CA LYS A 24 -15.78 -2.25 -31.75
C LYS A 24 -14.42 -1.66 -31.38
N ASN A 25 -13.75 -0.97 -32.31
CA ASN A 25 -12.43 -0.35 -32.07
C ASN A 25 -12.53 1.09 -31.57
N LEU A 26 -13.67 1.74 -31.80
CA LEU A 26 -13.99 3.01 -31.21
C LEU A 26 -14.29 2.70 -29.75
N ASP A 27 -13.32 2.97 -28.87
CA ASP A 27 -13.45 2.96 -27.40
C ASP A 27 -14.48 4.00 -26.95
N LEU A 28 -15.70 3.93 -27.47
CA LEU A 28 -16.84 4.80 -27.15
C LEU A 28 -17.24 4.63 -25.68
N ILE A 29 -16.95 3.45 -25.15
CA ILE A 29 -16.91 3.15 -23.73
C ILE A 29 -15.42 3.02 -23.39
N PRO A 30 -14.77 4.05 -22.82
CA PRO A 30 -13.41 3.90 -22.35
C PRO A 30 -13.39 2.71 -21.38
N ASN A 31 -12.54 1.73 -21.64
CA ASN A 31 -12.15 0.79 -20.60
C ASN A 31 -11.52 1.65 -19.50
N THR A 32 -12.22 1.80 -18.39
CA THR A 32 -11.63 2.39 -17.20
C THR A 32 -10.51 1.46 -16.79
N TYR A 33 -9.29 1.77 -17.22
CA TYR A 33 -8.12 1.35 -16.47
C TYR A 33 -8.39 1.81 -15.05
N ALA A 34 -8.39 0.88 -14.11
CA ALA A 34 -8.34 1.20 -12.70
C ALA A 34 -7.00 1.90 -12.44
N ASN A 35 -6.88 3.16 -12.84
CA ASN A 35 -6.13 4.10 -12.05
C ASN A 35 -7.03 4.35 -10.85
N GLU A 36 -7.00 3.42 -9.90
CA GLU A 36 -7.50 3.71 -8.58
C GLU A 36 -6.85 5.04 -8.21
N PRO A 37 -7.61 6.14 -8.01
CA PRO A 37 -7.03 7.27 -7.33
C PRO A 37 -6.61 6.66 -6.01
N THR A 38 -5.28 6.56 -5.82
CA THR A 38 -4.62 5.89 -4.71
C THR A 38 -5.50 6.09 -3.53
N LYS A 39 -6.22 5.03 -3.13
CA LYS A 39 -7.40 5.12 -2.28
C LYS A 39 -6.91 5.85 -1.06
N LYS A 40 -7.14 7.16 -1.02
CA LYS A 40 -6.95 7.97 0.16
C LYS A 40 -8.07 7.40 0.99
N LEU A 41 -7.76 6.38 1.77
CA LEU A 41 -8.68 5.83 2.73
C LEU A 41 -9.08 7.06 3.52
N GLU A 42 -10.28 7.56 3.25
CA GLU A 42 -10.98 8.40 4.19
C GLU A 42 -11.42 7.42 5.28
N LEU A 43 -10.41 7.03 6.04
CA LEU A 43 -10.50 6.42 7.34
C LEU A 43 -11.50 7.28 8.12
N ALA A 44 -12.56 6.64 8.62
CA ALA A 44 -13.57 7.29 9.45
C ALA A 44 -12.89 8.22 10.48
N PRO A 45 -13.52 9.33 10.90
CA PRO A 45 -12.89 10.35 11.74
C PRO A 45 -12.51 9.90 13.18
N ASN A 46 -12.37 8.60 13.44
CA ASN A 46 -12.04 8.01 14.74
C ASN A 46 -11.22 6.70 14.66
N VAL A 47 -10.57 6.40 13.54
CA VAL A 47 -9.65 5.27 13.44
C VAL A 47 -8.21 5.76 13.54
N ASN A 48 -7.57 5.56 14.70
CA ASN A 48 -6.18 5.93 15.01
C ASN A 48 -5.14 5.00 14.35
N TYR A 49 -5.39 4.50 13.14
CA TYR A 49 -4.39 3.75 12.41
C TYR A 49 -4.05 4.46 11.09
N GLY A 50 -2.77 4.63 10.82
CA GLY A 50 -2.25 5.08 9.54
C GLY A 50 -1.92 3.87 8.67
N ILE A 51 -2.19 3.97 7.36
CA ILE A 51 -1.60 3.00 6.43
C ILE A 51 -0.13 3.34 6.27
N VAL A 52 0.73 2.35 6.52
CA VAL A 52 2.17 2.46 6.30
C VAL A 52 2.56 1.54 5.13
N PRO A 53 3.31 2.03 4.13
CA PRO A 53 3.85 1.20 3.06
C PRO A 53 4.76 0.09 3.61
N VAL A 54 4.71 -1.08 2.97
CA VAL A 54 5.57 -2.22 3.26
C VAL A 54 6.68 -2.27 2.20
N ASN A 55 7.92 -2.49 2.64
CA ASN A 55 9.08 -2.63 1.76
C ASN A 55 9.05 -4.00 1.02
N GLU A 56 9.85 -4.16 -0.04
CA GLU A 56 9.91 -5.41 -0.81
C GLU A 56 10.35 -6.64 0.01
N ASP A 57 11.11 -6.42 1.09
CA ASP A 57 11.54 -7.45 2.04
C ASP A 57 10.51 -7.73 3.16
N GLY A 58 9.34 -7.07 3.13
CA GLY A 58 8.28 -7.21 4.12
C GLY A 58 8.47 -6.36 5.37
N THR A 59 9.52 -5.55 5.46
CA THR A 59 9.75 -4.66 6.61
C THR A 59 8.91 -3.38 6.51
N ILE A 60 8.75 -2.70 7.65
CA ILE A 60 8.03 -1.42 7.75
C ILE A 60 8.96 -0.41 8.39
N SER A 61 9.22 0.71 7.71
CA SER A 61 10.07 1.80 8.20
C SER A 61 9.23 3.02 8.52
N VAL A 62 9.20 3.43 9.80
CA VAL A 62 8.44 4.60 10.25
C VAL A 62 9.41 5.62 10.85
N LYS A 63 9.32 6.88 10.40
CA LYS A 63 10.06 8.00 10.99
C LYS A 63 9.10 8.96 11.67
N LEU A 64 9.17 9.03 12.99
CA LEU A 64 8.45 10.01 13.80
C LEU A 64 9.32 11.26 13.93
N SER A 65 8.88 12.38 13.34
CA SER A 65 9.69 13.61 13.27
C SER A 65 9.31 14.67 14.30
N ASN A 66 8.19 14.50 15.02
CA ASN A 66 7.72 15.49 16.01
C ASN A 66 6.96 14.82 17.17
N HIS A 67 7.69 14.03 17.97
CA HIS A 67 7.16 13.40 19.17
C HIS A 67 8.21 13.53 20.28
N ASP A 68 7.78 13.98 21.45
CA ASP A 68 8.66 14.13 22.61
C ASP A 68 8.96 12.76 23.24
N GLU A 69 7.98 11.85 23.24
CA GLU A 69 8.09 10.52 23.82
C GLU A 69 7.18 9.54 23.07
N ILE A 70 7.62 8.29 22.94
CA ILE A 70 6.87 7.21 22.28
C ILE A 70 6.79 6.05 23.26
N ASP A 71 5.57 5.70 23.65
CA ASP A 71 5.30 4.48 24.39
C ASP A 71 5.37 3.27 23.45
N VAL A 72 6.27 2.33 23.76
CA VAL A 72 6.51 1.13 22.96
C VAL A 72 6.56 -0.11 23.84
N ASN A 73 5.92 -1.18 23.39
CA ASN A 73 6.07 -2.51 23.99
C ASN A 73 7.09 -3.32 23.19
N ILE A 74 8.25 -3.59 23.78
CA ILE A 74 9.34 -4.32 23.13
C ILE A 74 9.31 -5.78 23.61
N VAL A 75 9.12 -6.71 22.67
CA VAL A 75 9.10 -8.16 22.97
C VAL A 75 10.52 -8.74 22.99
N GLY A 76 11.44 -8.18 22.20
CA GLY A 76 12.82 -8.62 22.15
C GLY A 76 13.72 -7.65 21.42
N VAL A 77 14.99 -7.66 21.79
CA VAL A 77 16.05 -6.89 21.14
C VAL A 77 17.20 -7.84 20.85
N ASN A 78 17.67 -7.84 19.60
CA ASN A 78 18.83 -8.61 19.18
C ASN A 78 19.87 -7.62 18.63
N THR A 79 21.01 -7.53 19.30
CA THR A 79 22.12 -6.63 18.97
C THR A 79 23.44 -7.37 19.14
N SER A 80 24.43 -7.06 18.31
CA SER A 80 25.79 -7.59 18.45
C SER A 80 26.61 -6.84 19.50
N ASP A 81 26.26 -5.58 19.73
CA ASP A 81 27.01 -4.64 20.55
C ASP A 81 26.24 -4.31 21.83
N GLU A 82 26.92 -3.66 22.79
CA GLU A 82 26.31 -3.23 24.04
C GLU A 82 25.15 -2.24 23.81
N LEU A 83 23.98 -2.53 24.40
CA LEU A 83 22.82 -1.64 24.38
C LEU A 83 22.76 -0.85 25.68
N ASN A 84 23.00 0.45 25.61
CA ASN A 84 22.86 1.34 26.75
C ASN A 84 21.38 1.68 26.98
N VAL A 85 20.85 1.35 28.16
CA VAL A 85 19.45 1.58 28.54
C VAL A 85 19.37 2.31 29.88
N ASN A 86 18.51 3.33 29.94
CA ASN A 86 18.11 3.95 31.21
C ASN A 86 16.79 3.30 31.64
N ILE A 87 16.74 2.77 32.85
CA ILE A 87 15.58 2.05 33.39
C ILE A 87 15.10 2.80 34.63
N ASP A 88 13.84 3.21 34.64
CA ASP A 88 13.25 3.90 35.78
C ASP A 88 12.61 2.94 36.79
N GLU A 89 12.07 1.81 36.32
CA GLU A 89 11.34 0.85 37.16
C GLU A 89 11.49 -0.59 36.65
N ILE A 90 11.61 -1.56 37.56
CA ILE A 90 11.62 -3.00 37.26
C ILE A 90 10.66 -3.71 38.22
N GLY A 91 9.66 -4.39 37.67
CA GLY A 91 8.76 -5.25 38.44
C GLY A 91 8.01 -4.55 39.58
N GLY A 92 7.65 -3.27 39.42
CA GLY A 92 6.97 -2.48 40.46
C GLY A 92 7.88 -1.65 41.36
N GLY A 93 9.21 -1.75 41.21
CA GLY A 93 10.20 -1.07 42.05
C GLY A 93 11.05 -0.07 41.27
N TYR A 94 11.12 1.18 41.75
CA TYR A 94 11.95 2.23 41.13
C TYR A 94 13.44 1.93 41.25
N VAL A 95 14.17 2.15 40.16
CA VAL A 95 15.63 2.06 40.12
C VAL A 95 16.21 3.40 40.55
N SER A 96 16.71 3.44 41.79
CA SER A 96 17.19 4.69 42.42
C SER A 96 18.71 4.82 42.41
N HIS A 97 19.45 3.79 42.00
CA HIS A 97 20.92 3.76 42.03
C HIS A 97 21.45 2.87 40.90
N GLY A 98 22.56 3.26 40.27
CA GLY A 98 23.21 2.51 39.17
C GLY A 98 23.99 1.26 39.61
N GLY A 99 23.53 0.56 40.64
CA GLY A 99 24.13 -0.71 41.07
C GLY A 99 23.81 -1.86 40.11
N PRO A 100 24.52 -3.00 40.22
CA PRO A 100 24.26 -4.16 39.38
C PRO A 100 22.83 -4.68 39.56
N ILE A 101 22.11 -4.86 38.45
CA ILE A 101 20.75 -5.38 38.40
C ILE A 101 20.82 -6.89 38.22
N SER A 102 20.16 -7.64 39.09
CA SER A 102 20.12 -9.11 38.99
C SER A 102 19.20 -9.51 37.84
N VAL A 103 19.76 -10.21 36.85
CA VAL A 103 19.03 -10.76 35.71
C VAL A 103 19.00 -12.27 35.76
N LYS A 104 17.90 -12.87 35.29
CA LYS A 104 17.80 -14.33 35.13
C LYS A 104 18.18 -14.68 33.70
N ILE A 105 19.18 -15.54 33.54
CA ILE A 105 19.54 -16.14 32.25
C ILE A 105 18.79 -17.47 32.18
N GLU A 106 18.02 -17.67 31.11
CA GLU A 106 17.43 -18.96 30.76
C GLU A 106 18.24 -19.67 29.68
#